data_AF-A0A956Z6B2-F1
#
_entry.id   AF-A0A956Z6B2-F1
#
_cell.length_a   1.000
_cell.length_b   1.000
_cell.length_c   1.000
_cell.angle_alpha   90.00
_cell.angle_beta   90.00
_cell.angle_gamma   90.00
#
_symmetry.space_group_name_H-M   'P 1'
#
loop_
_entity.id
_entity.type
_entity.pdbx_description
1 polymer ?
#
loop_
_entity_poly.entity_id
_entity_poly.type
_entity_poly.pdbx_seq_one_letter_code
_entity_poly.pdbx_strand_id
1 'polypeptide(L)'
;METMIPKTRRTKDSPGAVRASGTLCALDSYQGRLLYGAPIARKNNARTLRLLRALKNHSPLTPGLAVIHLGENADDQVYRTEIIRQARRLGMPVHVYGLSSGAGSADIERLIGALNQRPDISGILVQTMHDRGLRRIAHECLSPAKDPEGVTAYHRQKLVYGEAEILPCTPAAIRLLIMEACGGDLSGKTVAIVNCSPVIGLPLSQMLAYDGATVTLCSKKTVNLPMSTRDKDVLVAAVGATGIIKREHVGKGQIVIDAAIVRRDSRVNGCVQIEKVIDRVKKITPVPGGVGPVTTSILLDNTVRLFAGPLGLRLEELGACLCLKPLETINCSAA
;
A
#
# COMPACT_ATOMS: atom_id res chain seq x y z
N MET A 1 42.16 -8.31 50.72
CA MET A 1 40.99 -9.14 51.09
C MET A 1 40.06 -9.14 49.89
N GLU A 2 40.10 -10.25 49.17
CA GLU A 2 39.22 -10.55 48.05
C GLU A 2 37.77 -10.66 48.53
N THR A 3 36.82 -10.13 47.78
CA THR A 3 35.42 -10.53 47.87
C THR A 3 34.89 -10.87 46.49
N MET A 4 34.43 -12.12 46.41
CA MET A 4 34.09 -12.89 45.23
C MET A 4 32.85 -12.34 44.51
N ILE A 5 32.97 -12.19 43.19
CA ILE A 5 31.84 -12.07 42.27
C ILE A 5 31.51 -13.51 41.80
N PRO A 6 30.26 -14.00 41.95
CA PRO A 6 29.92 -15.34 41.48
C PRO A 6 29.85 -15.38 39.96
N LYS A 7 30.66 -16.25 39.36
CA LYS A 7 30.59 -16.63 37.94
C LYS A 7 29.34 -17.48 37.69
N THR A 8 28.35 -16.93 37.00
CA THR A 8 27.28 -17.74 36.40
C THR A 8 27.62 -18.09 34.95
N ARG A 9 27.44 -19.38 34.64
CA ARG A 9 27.81 -20.06 33.39
C ARG A 9 27.18 -19.39 32.16
N ARG A 10 27.98 -19.21 31.10
CA ARG A 10 27.52 -18.98 29.74
C ARG A 10 26.73 -20.19 29.25
N THR A 11 25.40 -20.08 29.17
CA THR A 11 24.61 -20.91 28.25
C THR A 11 24.68 -20.25 26.87
N LYS A 12 25.29 -20.96 25.92
CA LYS A 12 25.20 -20.63 24.48
C LYS A 12 23.80 -21.02 24.03
N ASP A 13 22.84 -20.10 24.16
CA ASP A 13 21.59 -20.18 23.42
C ASP A 13 21.31 -18.80 22.82
N SER A 14 21.67 -18.66 21.54
CA SER A 14 21.33 -17.52 20.71
C SER A 14 19.81 -17.49 20.47
N PRO A 15 19.07 -16.45 20.91
CA PRO A 15 17.65 -16.36 20.63
C PRO A 15 17.44 -15.66 19.28
N GLY A 16 16.72 -16.31 18.36
CA GLY A 16 16.13 -15.60 17.21
C GLY A 16 16.14 -16.29 15.84
N ALA A 17 16.57 -17.55 15.71
CA ALA A 17 16.34 -18.30 14.48
C ALA A 17 14.89 -18.81 14.48
N VAL A 18 13.97 -18.03 13.90
CA VAL A 18 12.63 -18.51 13.54
C VAL A 18 12.83 -19.66 12.55
N ARG A 19 12.61 -20.90 12.99
CA ARG A 19 12.62 -22.08 12.13
C ARG A 19 11.55 -21.90 11.05
N ALA A 20 11.99 -21.72 9.80
CA ALA A 20 11.14 -21.81 8.63
C ALA A 20 10.52 -23.22 8.57
N SER A 21 9.19 -23.30 8.71
CA SER A 21 8.45 -24.56 8.50
C SER A 21 8.33 -24.87 7.01
N GLY A 22 8.17 -26.16 6.65
CA GLY A 22 8.28 -26.74 5.30
C GLY A 22 7.47 -26.14 4.14
N THR A 23 6.66 -25.10 4.37
CA THR A 23 5.98 -24.32 3.33
C THR A 23 6.95 -23.51 2.46
N LEU A 24 8.06 -23.03 3.03
CA LEU A 24 9.07 -22.27 2.26
C LEU A 24 9.84 -23.17 1.27
N CYS A 25 10.16 -24.42 1.64
CA CYS A 25 10.81 -25.39 0.75
C CYS A 25 10.01 -25.67 -0.54
N ALA A 26 8.68 -25.63 -0.48
CA ALA A 26 7.83 -25.85 -1.66
C ALA A 26 7.73 -24.62 -2.57
N LEU A 27 8.00 -23.41 -2.06
CA LEU A 27 8.01 -22.17 -2.84
C LEU A 27 9.37 -21.92 -3.50
N ASP A 28 10.45 -22.53 -3.00
CA ASP A 28 11.80 -22.36 -3.55
C ASP A 28 11.93 -22.81 -5.01
N SER A 29 11.21 -23.86 -5.42
CA SER A 29 11.13 -24.27 -6.83
C SER A 29 10.35 -23.30 -7.72
N TYR A 30 9.67 -22.31 -7.14
CA TYR A 30 8.83 -21.34 -7.84
C TYR A 30 9.26 -19.88 -7.63
N GLN A 31 10.49 -19.64 -7.15
CA GLN A 31 11.02 -18.28 -6.92
C GLN A 31 10.85 -17.36 -8.14
N GLY A 32 11.02 -17.88 -9.36
CA GLY A 32 10.81 -17.14 -10.60
C GLY A 32 9.37 -16.63 -10.84
N ARG A 33 8.38 -17.16 -10.13
CA ARG A 33 6.96 -16.75 -10.21
C ARG A 33 6.55 -15.81 -9.09
N LEU A 34 7.37 -15.62 -8.06
CA LEU A 34 7.05 -14.69 -6.98
C LEU A 34 7.29 -13.25 -7.44
N LEU A 35 6.29 -12.39 -7.21
CA LEU A 35 6.34 -10.97 -7.49
C LEU A 35 6.52 -10.21 -6.17
N TYR A 36 7.78 -10.07 -5.74
CA TYR A 36 8.12 -9.32 -4.55
C TYR A 36 7.96 -7.82 -4.77
N GLY A 37 7.39 -7.12 -3.79
CA GLY A 37 7.27 -5.67 -3.81
C GLY A 37 8.54 -4.92 -3.46
N ALA A 38 9.47 -5.54 -2.72
CA ALA A 38 10.68 -4.85 -2.26
C ALA A 38 11.54 -4.26 -3.40
N PRO A 39 11.76 -4.93 -4.55
CA PRO A 39 12.43 -4.31 -5.70
C PRO A 39 11.69 -3.09 -6.27
N ILE A 40 10.36 -3.15 -6.36
CA ILE A 40 9.52 -2.06 -6.88
C ILE A 40 9.53 -0.88 -5.90
N ALA A 41 9.38 -1.14 -4.61
CA ALA A 41 9.50 -0.14 -3.54
C ALA A 41 10.87 0.54 -3.55
N ARG A 42 11.97 -0.20 -3.80
CA ARG A 42 13.31 0.40 -3.96
C ARG A 42 13.40 1.33 -5.17
N LYS A 43 12.84 0.94 -6.32
CA LYS A 43 12.78 1.81 -7.52
C LYS A 43 11.99 3.09 -7.20
N ASN A 44 10.88 2.99 -6.48
CA ASN A 44 10.08 4.15 -6.07
C ASN A 44 10.85 5.05 -5.09
N ASN A 45 11.40 4.48 -4.02
CA ASN A 45 12.17 5.24 -3.02
C ASN A 45 13.40 5.93 -3.62
N ALA A 46 14.05 5.35 -4.64
CA ALA A 46 15.14 6.00 -5.36
C ALA A 46 14.68 7.24 -6.14
N ARG A 47 13.43 7.25 -6.65
CA ARG A 47 12.80 8.44 -7.25
C ARG A 47 12.47 9.48 -6.17
N THR A 48 11.83 9.06 -5.09
CA THR A 48 11.49 9.93 -3.95
C THR A 48 12.75 10.60 -3.37
N LEU A 49 13.87 9.88 -3.27
CA LEU A 49 15.14 10.44 -2.82
C LEU A 49 15.70 11.52 -3.76
N ARG A 50 15.51 11.37 -5.08
CA ARG A 50 15.90 12.43 -6.04
C ARG A 50 15.03 13.67 -5.87
N LEU A 51 13.73 13.50 -5.69
CA LEU A 51 12.80 14.60 -5.41
C LEU A 51 13.15 15.33 -4.11
N LEU A 52 13.42 14.59 -3.03
CA LEU A 52 13.88 15.15 -1.75
C LEU A 52 15.16 15.97 -1.89
N ARG A 53 16.12 15.54 -2.72
CA ARG A 53 17.35 16.30 -2.97
C ARG A 53 17.08 17.60 -3.72
N ALA A 54 16.21 17.58 -4.73
CA ALA A 54 15.81 18.78 -5.45
C ALA A 54 15.13 19.79 -4.52
N LEU A 55 14.24 19.32 -3.64
CA LEU A 55 13.48 20.15 -2.71
C LEU A 55 14.34 20.95 -1.72
N LYS A 56 15.55 20.48 -1.38
CA LYS A 56 16.46 21.19 -0.47
C LYS A 56 16.86 22.59 -0.97
N ASN A 57 16.80 22.82 -2.28
CA ASN A 57 17.10 24.13 -2.86
C ASN A 57 15.91 25.10 -2.80
N HIS A 58 14.71 24.60 -2.49
CA HIS A 58 13.46 25.37 -2.49
C HIS A 58 12.88 25.61 -1.10
N SER A 59 13.26 24.80 -0.11
CA SER A 59 12.80 24.96 1.27
C SER A 59 13.83 24.45 2.27
N PRO A 60 14.01 25.15 3.41
CA PRO A 60 14.83 24.64 4.52
C PRO A 60 14.14 23.50 5.29
N LEU A 61 12.83 23.30 5.08
CA LEU A 61 12.07 22.24 5.74
C LEU A 61 12.22 20.91 5.00
N THR A 62 12.22 19.81 5.77
CA THR A 62 12.17 18.45 5.23
C THR A 62 10.73 17.93 5.34
N PRO A 63 10.16 17.30 4.30
CA PRO A 63 8.82 16.75 4.36
C PRO A 63 8.65 15.75 5.50
N GLY A 64 7.73 16.02 6.43
CA GLY A 64 7.44 15.17 7.58
C GLY A 64 6.10 14.45 7.48
N LEU A 65 6.04 13.25 8.06
CA LEU A 65 4.83 12.43 8.15
C LEU A 65 4.38 12.33 9.61
N ALA A 66 3.13 12.70 9.90
CA ALA A 66 2.47 12.35 11.16
C ALA A 66 1.71 11.04 11.02
N VAL A 67 1.80 10.16 12.00
CA VAL A 67 1.06 8.90 12.07
C VAL A 67 0.22 8.90 13.34
N ILE A 68 -1.10 8.89 13.19
CA ILE A 68 -2.07 8.84 14.29
C ILE A 68 -2.56 7.40 14.44
N HIS A 69 -2.56 6.87 15.66
CA HIS A 69 -3.16 5.56 15.98
C HIS A 69 -4.04 5.63 17.23
N LEU A 70 -5.06 4.76 17.30
CA LEU A 70 -5.93 4.62 18.47
C LEU A 70 -5.69 3.28 19.14
N GLY A 71 -5.35 3.31 20.43
CA GLY A 71 -5.01 2.13 21.19
C GLY A 71 -3.83 1.36 20.60
N GLU A 72 -3.74 0.08 20.94
CA GLU A 72 -2.72 -0.83 20.42
C GLU A 72 -3.33 -1.89 19.51
N ASN A 73 -2.90 -1.88 18.25
CA ASN A 73 -3.22 -2.91 17.27
C ASN A 73 -1.92 -3.42 16.65
N ALA A 74 -1.67 -4.72 16.77
CA ALA A 74 -0.44 -5.35 16.31
C ALA A 74 -0.22 -5.25 14.78
N ASP A 75 -1.30 -5.15 13.98
CA ASP A 75 -1.18 -4.96 12.52
C ASP A 75 -0.74 -3.54 12.18
N ASP A 76 -1.33 -2.55 12.85
CA ASP A 76 -0.95 -1.14 12.70
C ASP A 76 0.49 -0.90 13.18
N GLN A 77 0.95 -1.64 14.20
CA GLN A 77 2.34 -1.60 14.68
C GLN A 77 3.35 -2.07 13.62
N VAL A 78 3.07 -3.17 12.91
CA VAL A 78 3.96 -3.68 11.84
C VAL A 78 4.03 -2.68 10.70
N TYR A 79 2.86 -2.17 10.24
CA TYR A 79 2.82 -1.17 9.18
C TYR A 79 3.57 0.12 9.59
N ARG A 80 3.37 0.60 10.82
CA ARG A 80 4.07 1.77 11.37
C ARG A 80 5.59 1.56 11.46
N THR A 81 6.02 0.37 11.88
CA THR A 81 7.45 0.02 11.94
C THR A 81 8.08 0.09 10.55
N GLU A 82 7.38 -0.44 9.54
CA GLU A 82 7.82 -0.40 8.15
C GLU A 82 7.88 1.03 7.60
N ILE A 83 6.89 1.88 7.91
CA ILE A 83 6.88 3.32 7.58
C ILE A 83 8.12 4.01 8.16
N ILE A 84 8.35 3.88 9.48
CA ILE A 84 9.49 4.51 10.16
C ILE A 84 10.81 4.02 9.55
N ARG A 85 10.91 2.72 9.26
CA ARG A 85 12.11 2.12 8.69
C ARG A 85 12.41 2.65 7.29
N GLN A 86 11.40 2.78 6.42
CA GLN A 86 11.59 3.32 5.07
C GLN A 86 11.83 4.84 5.10
N ALA A 87 11.06 5.60 5.89
CA ALA A 87 11.21 7.04 6.04
C ALA A 87 12.60 7.43 6.55
N ARG A 88 13.14 6.70 7.53
CA ARG A 88 14.51 6.88 8.04
C ARG A 88 15.56 6.72 6.94
N ARG A 89 15.37 5.80 5.99
CA ARG A 89 16.30 5.61 4.86
C ARG A 89 16.25 6.77 3.86
N LEU A 90 15.10 7.45 3.76
CA LEU A 90 14.93 8.64 2.94
C LEU A 90 15.34 9.94 3.65
N GLY A 91 15.57 9.88 4.97
CA GLY A 91 15.84 11.07 5.79
C GLY A 91 14.59 11.89 6.10
N MET A 92 13.40 11.28 6.03
CA MET A 92 12.13 11.95 6.33
C MET A 92 11.76 11.76 7.82
N PRO A 93 11.41 12.83 8.54
CA PRO A 93 10.91 12.72 9.91
C PRO A 93 9.53 12.07 9.96
N VAL A 94 9.33 11.19 10.95
CA VAL A 94 8.03 10.58 11.25
C VAL A 94 7.67 10.87 12.70
N HIS A 95 6.51 11.47 12.91
CA HIS A 95 5.97 11.79 14.23
C HIS A 95 4.80 10.86 14.54
N VAL A 96 4.87 10.12 15.65
CA VAL A 96 3.81 9.17 16.04
C VAL A 96 2.97 9.77 17.15
N TYR A 97 1.64 9.74 16.97
CA TYR A 97 0.65 10.23 17.90
C TYR A 97 -0.30 9.09 18.30
N GLY A 98 -0.24 8.68 19.56
CA GLY A 98 -1.16 7.70 20.13
C GLY A 98 -2.32 8.38 20.84
N LEU A 99 -3.54 8.05 20.45
CA LEU A 99 -4.75 8.37 21.21
C LEU A 99 -5.19 7.16 22.02
N SER A 100 -5.78 7.39 23.18
CA SER A 100 -6.30 6.32 24.03
C SER A 100 -7.46 5.60 23.35
N SER A 101 -7.77 4.38 23.78
CA SER A 101 -8.91 3.61 23.26
C SER A 101 -10.27 4.26 23.54
N GLY A 102 -10.34 5.18 24.51
CA GLY A 102 -11.54 5.94 24.85
C GLY A 102 -11.63 7.31 24.16
N ALA A 103 -10.68 7.64 23.27
CA ALA A 103 -10.69 8.92 22.57
C ALA A 103 -11.95 9.07 21.69
N GLY A 104 -12.59 10.22 21.80
CA GLY A 104 -13.79 10.55 21.03
C GLY A 104 -13.48 11.30 19.74
N SER A 105 -14.54 11.73 19.03
CA SER A 105 -14.41 12.55 17.82
C SER A 105 -13.65 13.86 18.08
N ALA A 106 -13.97 14.56 19.18
CA ALA A 106 -13.36 15.83 19.54
C ALA A 106 -11.82 15.74 19.72
N ASP A 107 -11.30 14.62 20.23
CA ASP A 107 -9.86 14.41 20.38
C ASP A 107 -9.16 14.27 19.03
N ILE A 108 -9.78 13.54 18.11
CA ILE A 108 -9.30 13.34 16.74
C ILE A 108 -9.33 14.65 15.97
N GLU A 109 -10.45 15.36 16.03
CA GLU A 109 -10.66 16.66 15.39
C GLU A 109 -9.59 17.67 15.84
N ARG A 110 -9.38 17.79 17.15
CA ARG A 110 -8.37 18.67 17.74
C ARG A 110 -6.96 18.31 17.31
N LEU A 111 -6.61 17.02 17.34
CA LEU A 111 -5.27 16.58 16.94
C LEU A 111 -5.02 16.82 15.44
N ILE A 112 -5.93 16.39 14.56
CA ILE A 112 -5.80 16.58 13.12
C ILE A 112 -5.79 18.07 12.78
N GLY A 113 -6.64 18.88 13.41
CA GLY A 113 -6.66 20.33 13.27
C GLY A 113 -5.31 20.97 13.61
N ALA A 114 -4.68 20.57 14.71
CA ALA A 114 -3.34 21.06 15.08
C ALA A 114 -2.26 20.62 14.08
N LEU A 115 -2.29 19.36 13.62
CA LEU A 115 -1.31 18.84 12.65
C LEU A 115 -1.49 19.47 11.26
N ASN A 116 -2.72 19.82 10.88
CA ASN A 116 -3.00 20.56 9.64
C ASN A 116 -2.28 21.93 9.61
N GLN A 117 -2.07 22.57 10.76
CA GLN A 117 -1.40 23.88 10.84
C GLN A 117 0.13 23.79 10.93
N ARG A 118 0.71 22.60 11.10
CA ARG A 118 2.15 22.44 11.28
C ARG A 118 2.94 22.44 9.97
N PRO A 119 3.80 23.44 9.69
CA PRO A 119 4.51 23.54 8.42
C PRO A 119 5.55 22.42 8.20
N ASP A 120 6.04 21.81 9.28
CA ASP A 120 6.96 20.68 9.25
C ASP A 120 6.28 19.32 8.96
N ILE A 121 4.95 19.29 8.94
CA ILE A 121 4.16 18.10 8.59
C ILE A 121 3.52 18.30 7.22
N SER A 122 3.87 17.43 6.29
CA SER A 122 3.39 17.42 4.91
C SER A 122 2.38 16.31 4.63
N GLY A 123 2.33 15.30 5.49
CA GLY A 123 1.35 14.23 5.41
C GLY A 123 0.88 13.80 6.78
N ILE A 124 -0.40 13.44 6.89
CA ILE A 124 -1.01 12.89 8.09
C ILE A 124 -1.67 11.56 7.72
N LEU A 125 -1.10 10.47 8.23
CA LEU A 125 -1.67 9.14 8.14
C LEU A 125 -2.50 8.88 9.40
N VAL A 126 -3.79 8.63 9.23
CA VAL A 126 -4.65 8.11 10.30
C VAL A 126 -4.75 6.59 10.13
N GLN A 127 -4.09 5.82 11.01
CA GLN A 127 -4.13 4.36 10.96
C GLN A 127 -5.54 3.84 11.24
N THR A 128 -5.80 2.61 10.79
CA THR A 128 -7.15 2.05 10.68
C THR A 128 -7.91 2.10 12.00
N MET A 129 -8.84 3.02 12.10
CA MET A 129 -9.85 3.00 13.15
C MET A 129 -10.79 1.83 12.85
N HIS A 130 -10.86 0.86 13.76
CA HIS A 130 -11.90 -0.17 13.71
C HIS A 130 -13.30 0.46 13.76
N ASP A 131 -13.41 1.60 14.45
CA ASP A 131 -14.59 2.45 14.46
C ASP A 131 -14.74 3.23 13.13
N ARG A 132 -15.81 2.90 12.39
CA ARG A 132 -16.11 3.54 11.10
C ARG A 132 -16.53 5.00 11.23
N GLY A 133 -17.18 5.38 12.32
CA GLY A 133 -17.60 6.75 12.59
C GLY A 133 -16.40 7.66 12.83
N LEU A 134 -15.49 7.24 13.72
CA LEU A 134 -14.27 7.98 13.99
C LEU A 134 -13.36 8.08 12.77
N ARG A 135 -13.26 7.02 11.96
CA ARG A 135 -12.52 7.06 10.68
C ARG A 135 -13.09 8.12 9.73
N ARG A 136 -14.41 8.18 9.62
CA ARG A 136 -15.08 9.15 8.75
C ARG A 136 -14.76 10.57 9.19
N ILE A 137 -14.91 10.86 10.48
CA ILE A 137 -14.59 12.17 11.07
C ILE A 137 -13.13 12.53 10.80
N ALA A 138 -12.20 11.60 11.01
CA ALA A 138 -10.79 11.82 10.73
C ALA A 138 -10.53 12.22 9.26
N HIS A 139 -11.18 11.54 8.30
CA HIS A 139 -11.06 11.86 6.89
C HIS A 139 -11.70 13.22 6.52
N GLU A 140 -12.76 13.63 7.22
CA GLU A 140 -13.44 14.91 7.02
C GLU A 140 -12.62 16.08 7.59
N CYS A 141 -11.87 15.87 8.66
CA CYS A 141 -10.98 16.88 9.26
C CYS A 141 -9.63 17.02 8.56
N LEU A 142 -9.23 16.01 7.79
CA LEU A 142 -7.92 15.97 7.14
C LEU A 142 -7.86 16.97 5.99
N SER A 143 -6.86 17.86 6.01
CA SER A 143 -6.61 18.73 4.87
C SER A 143 -6.20 17.91 3.64
N PRO A 144 -6.79 18.12 2.45
CA PRO A 144 -6.35 17.47 1.22
C PRO A 144 -4.87 17.72 0.91
N ALA A 145 -4.33 18.87 1.31
CA ALA A 145 -2.92 19.21 1.15
C ALA A 145 -1.98 18.40 2.06
N LYS A 146 -2.52 17.62 3.01
CA LYS A 146 -1.77 16.75 3.92
C LYS A 146 -2.29 15.32 3.95
N ASP A 147 -2.98 14.90 2.89
CA ASP A 147 -3.56 13.56 2.75
C ASP A 147 -2.73 12.67 1.81
N PRO A 148 -1.65 12.03 2.30
CA PRO A 148 -0.80 11.19 1.45
C PRO A 148 -1.46 9.85 1.09
N GLU A 149 -2.56 9.47 1.73
CA GLU A 149 -3.31 8.25 1.43
C GLU A 149 -4.40 8.45 0.37
N GLY A 150 -4.71 9.71 0.00
CA GLY A 150 -5.74 10.03 -1.00
C GLY A 150 -7.16 9.66 -0.52
N VAL A 151 -7.43 9.73 0.78
CA VAL A 151 -8.70 9.34 1.42
C VAL A 151 -9.67 10.51 1.67
N THR A 152 -9.31 11.73 1.34
CA THR A 152 -10.21 12.88 1.36
C THR A 152 -11.17 12.85 0.18
N ALA A 153 -12.31 13.54 0.30
CA ALA A 153 -13.27 13.64 -0.81
C ALA A 153 -12.64 14.33 -2.04
N TYR A 154 -11.77 15.31 -1.81
CA TYR A 154 -11.04 16.03 -2.86
C TYR A 154 -10.23 15.09 -3.75
N HIS A 155 -9.33 14.26 -3.18
CA HIS A 155 -8.49 13.36 -3.96
C HIS A 155 -9.31 12.26 -4.65
N ARG A 156 -10.36 11.76 -4.01
CA ARG A 156 -11.29 10.81 -4.66
C ARG A 156 -12.00 11.43 -5.86
N GLN A 157 -12.44 12.68 -5.76
CA GLN A 157 -13.07 13.39 -6.87
C GLN A 157 -12.09 13.59 -8.02
N LYS A 158 -10.87 14.04 -7.72
CA LYS A 158 -9.80 14.17 -8.72
C LYS A 158 -9.50 12.85 -9.43
N LEU A 159 -9.53 11.73 -8.70
CA LEU A 159 -9.37 10.41 -9.30
C LEU A 159 -10.50 10.05 -10.27
N VAL A 160 -11.75 10.35 -9.90
CA VAL A 160 -12.92 10.12 -10.78
C VAL A 160 -12.73 10.85 -12.11
N TYR A 161 -12.26 12.10 -12.07
CA TYR A 161 -12.01 12.92 -13.25
C TYR A 161 -10.63 12.67 -13.90
N GLY A 162 -9.83 11.71 -13.44
CA GLY A 162 -8.51 11.44 -14.03
C GLY A 162 -7.49 12.56 -13.82
N GLU A 163 -7.75 13.46 -12.87
CA GLU A 163 -6.94 14.63 -12.51
C GLU A 163 -6.17 14.40 -11.20
N ALA A 164 -6.06 13.15 -10.74
CA ALA A 164 -5.41 12.84 -9.46
C ALA A 164 -3.88 12.97 -9.55
N GLU A 165 -3.34 13.93 -8.81
CA GLU A 165 -1.90 14.07 -8.57
C GLU A 165 -1.41 13.19 -7.40
N ILE A 166 -2.31 12.92 -6.45
CA ILE A 166 -2.09 12.02 -5.31
C ILE A 166 -3.00 10.81 -5.49
N LEU A 167 -2.38 9.66 -5.73
CA LEU A 167 -3.10 8.41 -5.89
C LEU A 167 -3.22 7.65 -4.56
N PRO A 168 -4.36 6.99 -4.30
CA PRO A 168 -4.51 6.17 -3.10
C PRO A 168 -3.44 5.07 -3.02
N CYS A 169 -2.78 4.95 -1.88
CA CYS A 169 -1.51 4.22 -1.76
C CYS A 169 -1.64 2.75 -2.13
N THR A 170 -2.66 2.04 -1.63
CA THR A 170 -2.84 0.60 -1.89
C THR A 170 -3.27 0.31 -3.34
N PRO A 171 -4.28 1.01 -3.91
CA PRO A 171 -4.56 0.94 -5.35
C PRO A 171 -3.34 1.20 -6.23
N ALA A 172 -2.57 2.26 -5.94
CA ALA A 172 -1.38 2.59 -6.70
C ALA A 172 -0.29 1.50 -6.58
N ALA A 173 -0.13 0.90 -5.40
CA ALA A 173 0.81 -0.21 -5.18
C ALA A 173 0.44 -1.43 -6.02
N ILE A 174 -0.84 -1.81 -6.01
CA ILE A 174 -1.37 -2.91 -6.82
C ILE A 174 -1.16 -2.61 -8.30
N ARG A 175 -1.51 -1.40 -8.77
CA ARG A 175 -1.29 -0.98 -10.16
C ARG A 175 0.17 -1.13 -10.57
N LEU A 176 1.13 -0.63 -9.78
CA LEU A 176 2.56 -0.76 -10.08
C LEU A 176 3.02 -2.22 -10.18
N LEU A 177 2.52 -3.09 -9.30
CA LEU A 177 2.81 -4.53 -9.34
C LEU A 177 2.28 -5.17 -10.62
N ILE A 178 1.05 -4.82 -11.02
CA ILE A 178 0.46 -5.31 -12.27
C ILE A 178 1.28 -4.83 -13.47
N MET A 179 1.63 -3.54 -13.52
CA MET A 179 2.46 -2.98 -14.59
C MET A 179 3.80 -3.70 -14.70
N GLU A 180 4.53 -3.91 -13.59
CA GLU A 180 5.80 -4.64 -13.60
C GLU A 180 5.63 -6.08 -14.13
N ALA A 181 4.54 -6.77 -13.77
CA ALA A 181 4.27 -8.14 -14.21
C ALA A 181 3.79 -8.24 -15.68
N CYS A 182 3.16 -7.18 -16.19
CA CYS A 182 2.66 -7.08 -17.57
C CYS A 182 3.68 -6.47 -18.55
N GLY A 183 4.80 -5.90 -18.07
CA GLY A 183 5.79 -5.24 -18.93
C GLY A 183 5.54 -3.76 -19.17
N GLY A 184 4.75 -3.11 -18.32
CA GLY A 184 4.53 -1.65 -18.31
C GLY A 184 3.31 -1.16 -19.08
N ASP A 185 2.69 -2.01 -19.90
CA ASP A 185 1.48 -1.67 -20.66
C ASP A 185 0.29 -2.55 -20.25
N LEU A 186 -0.85 -1.90 -19.99
CA LEU A 186 -2.10 -2.54 -19.57
C LEU A 186 -3.20 -2.40 -20.63
N SER A 187 -2.93 -1.77 -21.78
CA SER A 187 -3.88 -1.66 -22.87
C SER A 187 -4.41 -3.04 -23.31
N GLY A 188 -5.74 -3.18 -23.30
CA GLY A 188 -6.44 -4.42 -23.67
C GLY A 188 -6.31 -5.56 -22.65
N LYS A 189 -5.61 -5.37 -21.52
CA LYS A 189 -5.52 -6.38 -20.46
C LYS A 189 -6.84 -6.50 -19.73
N THR A 190 -7.21 -7.73 -19.40
CA THR A 190 -8.41 -8.03 -18.63
C THR A 190 -8.06 -8.26 -17.16
N VAL A 191 -8.70 -7.50 -16.25
CA VAL A 191 -8.41 -7.55 -14.82
C VAL A 191 -9.67 -7.84 -14.03
N ALA A 192 -9.69 -8.91 -13.24
CA ALA A 192 -10.70 -9.11 -12.21
C ALA A 192 -10.21 -8.57 -10.86
N ILE A 193 -11.05 -7.78 -10.19
CA ILE A 193 -10.77 -7.28 -8.84
C ILE A 193 -11.82 -7.83 -7.89
N VAL A 194 -11.40 -8.70 -6.96
CA VAL A 194 -12.23 -9.21 -5.87
C VAL A 194 -12.14 -8.25 -4.69
N ASN A 195 -12.75 -7.07 -4.86
CA ASN A 195 -12.99 -6.03 -3.86
C ASN A 195 -13.80 -4.91 -4.54
N CYS A 196 -14.86 -4.42 -3.91
CA CYS A 196 -15.65 -3.28 -4.40
C CYS A 196 -15.73 -2.15 -3.36
N SER A 197 -14.75 -2.08 -2.45
CA SER A 197 -14.70 -1.05 -1.41
C SER A 197 -14.25 0.29 -1.99
N PRO A 198 -14.64 1.41 -1.36
CA PRO A 198 -14.22 2.75 -1.78
C PRO A 198 -12.73 3.04 -1.51
N VAL A 199 -12.02 2.17 -0.78
CA VAL A 199 -10.62 2.37 -0.41
C VAL A 199 -9.65 1.63 -1.33
N ILE A 200 -10.07 0.47 -1.88
CA ILE A 200 -9.21 -0.36 -2.73
C ILE A 200 -9.83 -0.60 -4.09
N GLY A 201 -10.93 -1.35 -4.15
CA GLY A 201 -11.46 -1.89 -5.39
C GLY A 201 -11.93 -0.83 -6.39
N LEU A 202 -12.77 0.10 -5.93
CA LEU A 202 -13.30 1.18 -6.77
C LEU A 202 -12.17 2.09 -7.31
N PRO A 203 -11.30 2.68 -6.48
CA PRO A 203 -10.21 3.51 -6.99
C PRO A 203 -9.25 2.72 -7.90
N LEU A 204 -8.91 1.48 -7.56
CA LEU A 204 -8.07 0.64 -8.42
C LEU A 204 -8.70 0.41 -9.79
N SER A 205 -10.02 0.14 -9.84
CA SER A 205 -10.70 -0.09 -11.11
C SER A 205 -10.65 1.12 -12.04
N GLN A 206 -10.80 2.32 -11.48
CA GLN A 206 -10.69 3.57 -12.23
C GLN A 206 -9.28 3.73 -12.76
N MET A 207 -8.27 3.57 -11.90
CA MET A 207 -6.87 3.70 -12.29
C MET A 207 -6.47 2.73 -13.41
N LEU A 208 -6.92 1.47 -13.35
CA LEU A 208 -6.63 0.48 -14.38
C LEU A 208 -7.40 0.74 -15.67
N ALA A 209 -8.63 1.25 -15.58
CA ALA A 209 -9.37 1.73 -16.76
C ALA A 209 -8.62 2.91 -17.42
N TYR A 210 -8.07 3.84 -16.63
CA TYR A 210 -7.20 4.91 -17.11
C TYR A 210 -5.95 4.41 -17.84
N ASP A 211 -5.46 3.21 -17.49
CA ASP A 211 -4.33 2.59 -18.17
C ASP A 211 -4.71 1.84 -19.45
N GLY A 212 -6.00 1.72 -19.77
CA GLY A 212 -6.52 1.01 -20.93
C GLY A 212 -6.92 -0.45 -20.67
N ALA A 213 -7.03 -0.88 -19.41
CA ALA A 213 -7.45 -2.23 -19.06
C ALA A 213 -8.99 -2.38 -19.03
N THR A 214 -9.48 -3.57 -19.40
CA THR A 214 -10.87 -3.98 -19.16
C THR A 214 -11.00 -4.55 -17.76
N VAL A 215 -11.78 -3.89 -16.89
CA VAL A 215 -11.88 -4.24 -15.47
C VAL A 215 -13.23 -4.89 -15.13
N THR A 216 -13.19 -6.00 -14.38
CA THR A 216 -14.37 -6.64 -13.79
C THR A 216 -14.28 -6.54 -12.27
N LEU A 217 -15.21 -5.80 -11.66
CA LEU A 217 -15.32 -5.68 -10.20
C LEU A 217 -16.21 -6.80 -9.63
N CYS A 218 -15.66 -7.56 -8.68
CA CYS A 218 -16.37 -8.61 -7.97
C CYS A 218 -16.59 -8.21 -6.51
N SER A 219 -17.70 -8.68 -5.94
CA SER A 219 -18.07 -8.48 -4.54
C SER A 219 -18.53 -9.80 -3.92
N LYS A 220 -18.86 -9.79 -2.62
CA LYS A 220 -19.49 -10.93 -1.96
C LYS A 220 -20.82 -11.37 -2.58
N LYS A 221 -21.45 -10.52 -3.41
CA LYS A 221 -22.71 -10.79 -4.11
C LYS A 221 -22.49 -11.33 -5.53
N THR A 222 -21.25 -11.42 -6.01
CA THR A 222 -20.95 -11.95 -7.34
C THR A 222 -21.31 -13.43 -7.39
N VAL A 223 -22.26 -13.77 -8.26
CA VAL A 223 -22.64 -15.16 -8.52
C VAL A 223 -21.54 -15.82 -9.34
N ASN A 224 -21.12 -17.02 -8.94
CA ASN A 224 -20.10 -17.82 -9.62
C ASN A 224 -18.80 -17.03 -9.89
N LEU A 225 -18.12 -16.66 -8.81
CA LEU A 225 -16.86 -15.93 -8.84
C LEU A 225 -15.80 -16.52 -9.83
N PRO A 226 -15.65 -17.85 -9.98
CA PRO A 226 -14.76 -18.43 -10.99
C PRO A 226 -14.99 -17.91 -12.42
N MET A 227 -16.25 -17.73 -12.86
CA MET A 227 -16.54 -17.22 -14.22
C MET A 227 -16.03 -15.79 -14.41
N SER A 228 -16.03 -14.97 -13.36
CA SER A 228 -15.56 -13.59 -13.45
C SER A 228 -14.05 -13.45 -13.34
N THR A 229 -13.35 -14.49 -12.86
CA THR A 229 -11.94 -14.40 -12.44
C THR A 229 -10.99 -15.24 -13.27
N ARG A 230 -11.39 -16.43 -13.71
CA ARG A 230 -10.47 -17.45 -14.23
C ARG A 230 -9.85 -17.12 -15.59
N ASP A 231 -10.62 -16.49 -16.48
CA ASP A 231 -10.19 -16.23 -17.86
C ASP A 231 -9.56 -14.83 -18.04
N LYS A 232 -9.23 -14.16 -16.93
CA LYS A 232 -8.62 -12.82 -16.93
C LYS A 232 -7.10 -12.90 -16.94
N ASP A 233 -6.45 -11.93 -17.56
CA ASP A 233 -4.98 -11.79 -17.51
C ASP A 233 -4.48 -11.60 -16.08
N VAL A 234 -5.24 -10.84 -15.29
CA VAL A 234 -4.89 -10.45 -13.92
C VAL A 234 -6.05 -10.71 -12.97
N LEU A 235 -5.76 -11.31 -11.81
CA LEU A 235 -6.65 -11.42 -10.67
C LEU A 235 -6.08 -10.64 -9.49
N VAL A 236 -6.80 -9.61 -9.05
CA VAL A 236 -6.51 -8.88 -7.81
C VAL A 236 -7.45 -9.37 -6.72
N ALA A 237 -6.88 -9.85 -5.63
CA ALA A 237 -7.62 -10.32 -4.48
C ALA A 237 -7.27 -9.45 -3.28
N ALA A 238 -8.24 -8.64 -2.83
CA ALA A 238 -8.04 -7.66 -1.76
C ALA A 238 -9.16 -7.76 -0.72
N VAL A 239 -9.51 -8.98 -0.33
CA VAL A 239 -10.53 -9.26 0.69
C VAL A 239 -9.88 -9.48 2.06
N GLY A 240 -10.45 -8.89 3.11
CA GLY A 240 -9.98 -9.06 4.50
C GLY A 240 -10.27 -10.43 5.11
N ALA A 241 -10.22 -11.50 4.31
CA ALA A 241 -10.48 -12.87 4.74
C ALA A 241 -9.52 -13.84 4.03
N THR A 242 -9.05 -14.87 4.75
CA THR A 242 -8.13 -15.87 4.20
C THR A 242 -8.87 -16.94 3.40
N GLY A 243 -8.20 -17.50 2.39
CA GLY A 243 -8.67 -18.69 1.66
C GLY A 243 -9.92 -18.48 0.80
N ILE A 244 -10.30 -17.23 0.51
CA ILE A 244 -11.41 -16.91 -0.40
C ILE A 244 -11.05 -17.30 -1.83
N ILE A 245 -9.81 -17.02 -2.25
CA ILE A 245 -9.34 -17.37 -3.58
C ILE A 245 -8.69 -18.75 -3.55
N LYS A 246 -9.43 -19.69 -4.11
CA LYS A 246 -9.05 -21.09 -4.33
C LYS A 246 -8.63 -21.36 -5.79
N ARG A 247 -8.09 -22.55 -6.06
CA ARG A 247 -7.54 -22.96 -7.37
C ARG A 247 -8.53 -22.81 -8.53
N GLU A 248 -9.82 -23.01 -8.29
CA GLU A 248 -10.88 -22.89 -9.30
C GLU A 248 -11.07 -21.46 -9.83
N HIS A 249 -10.70 -20.45 -9.04
CA HIS A 249 -10.76 -19.02 -9.40
C HIS A 249 -9.56 -18.56 -10.24
N VAL A 250 -8.51 -19.39 -10.35
CA VAL A 250 -7.22 -18.99 -10.93
C VAL A 250 -6.98 -19.64 -12.28
N GLY A 251 -6.77 -18.81 -13.30
CA GLY A 251 -6.44 -19.19 -14.67
C GLY A 251 -5.01 -19.73 -14.82
N LYS A 252 -4.76 -20.46 -15.91
CA LYS A 252 -3.38 -20.81 -16.32
C LYS A 252 -2.72 -19.58 -16.93
N GLY A 253 -1.48 -19.28 -16.55
CA GLY A 253 -0.73 -18.12 -17.04
C GLY A 253 -1.16 -16.77 -16.44
N GLN A 254 -2.15 -16.77 -15.54
CA GLN A 254 -2.68 -15.56 -14.92
C GLN A 254 -1.64 -14.88 -14.00
N ILE A 255 -1.69 -13.57 -13.88
CA ILE A 255 -0.98 -12.80 -12.85
C ILE A 255 -1.92 -12.63 -11.65
N VAL A 256 -1.46 -12.95 -10.44
CA VAL A 256 -2.27 -12.86 -9.22
C VAL A 256 -1.66 -11.86 -8.24
N ILE A 257 -2.42 -10.84 -7.86
CA ILE A 257 -2.05 -9.87 -6.84
C ILE A 257 -2.88 -10.13 -5.60
N ASP A 258 -2.24 -10.66 -4.56
CA ASP A 258 -2.81 -10.80 -3.22
C ASP A 258 -2.47 -9.56 -2.39
N ALA A 259 -3.48 -8.71 -2.19
CA ALA A 259 -3.40 -7.47 -1.44
C ALA A 259 -4.02 -7.59 -0.05
N ALA A 260 -4.45 -8.79 0.36
CA ALA A 260 -5.01 -9.00 1.68
C ALA A 260 -3.91 -9.06 2.75
N ILE A 261 -4.15 -8.41 3.88
CA ILE A 261 -3.37 -8.57 5.09
C ILE A 261 -4.34 -9.11 6.14
N VAL A 262 -4.28 -10.41 6.39
CA VAL A 262 -5.07 -11.05 7.45
C VAL A 262 -4.13 -11.70 8.44
N ARG A 263 -4.10 -11.19 9.67
CA ARG A 263 -3.35 -11.85 10.74
C ARG A 263 -4.13 -13.04 11.28
N ARG A 264 -3.51 -14.21 11.29
CA ARG A 264 -3.97 -15.43 11.99
C ARG A 264 -2.78 -16.14 12.60
N ASP A 265 -2.92 -16.58 13.85
CA ASP A 265 -1.90 -17.38 14.56
C ASP A 265 -0.50 -16.73 14.56
N SER A 266 -0.46 -15.41 14.76
CA SER A 266 0.76 -14.58 14.69
C SER A 266 1.46 -14.53 13.31
N ARG A 267 0.82 -15.05 12.26
CA ARG A 267 1.28 -14.99 10.86
C ARG A 267 0.41 -14.02 10.06
N VAL A 268 1.04 -13.31 9.12
CA VAL A 268 0.35 -12.49 8.13
C VAL A 268 0.07 -13.37 6.93
N ASN A 269 -1.20 -13.60 6.64
CA ASN A 269 -1.65 -14.45 5.56
C ASN A 269 -2.41 -13.64 4.50
N GLY A 270 -2.29 -14.09 3.25
CA GLY A 270 -3.06 -13.56 2.14
C GLY A 270 -4.44 -14.20 2.02
N CYS A 271 -5.21 -13.76 1.03
CA CYS A 271 -6.50 -14.33 0.70
C CYS A 271 -6.43 -15.49 -0.31
N VAL A 272 -5.26 -15.69 -0.93
CA VAL A 272 -4.96 -16.76 -1.90
C VAL A 272 -4.18 -17.88 -1.23
N GLN A 273 -4.57 -19.13 -1.48
CA GLN A 273 -3.78 -20.31 -1.09
C GLN A 273 -2.63 -20.51 -2.10
N ILE A 274 -1.55 -19.73 -1.95
CA ILE A 274 -0.45 -19.64 -2.93
C ILE A 274 0.12 -21.01 -3.31
N GLU A 275 0.28 -21.91 -2.34
CA GLU A 275 0.85 -23.25 -2.55
C GLU A 275 0.00 -24.10 -3.51
N LYS A 276 -1.30 -23.80 -3.60
CA LYS A 276 -2.24 -24.54 -4.46
C LYS A 276 -2.39 -23.97 -5.86
N VAL A 277 -1.79 -22.80 -6.15
CA VAL A 277 -1.98 -22.09 -7.43
C VAL A 277 -0.69 -21.63 -8.10
N ILE A 278 0.44 -21.62 -7.36
CA ILE A 278 1.71 -21.10 -7.86
C ILE A 278 2.23 -21.84 -9.12
N ASP A 279 1.90 -23.12 -9.25
CA ASP A 279 2.19 -23.97 -10.40
C ASP A 279 1.45 -23.57 -11.69
N ARG A 280 0.41 -22.75 -11.58
CA ARG A 280 -0.43 -22.34 -12.73
C ARG A 280 -0.22 -20.91 -13.19
N VAL A 281 0.15 -20.02 -12.27
CA VAL A 281 0.24 -18.58 -12.52
C VAL A 281 1.55 -18.19 -13.21
N LYS A 282 1.54 -17.07 -13.94
CA LYS A 282 2.75 -16.46 -14.49
C LYS A 282 3.53 -15.74 -13.38
N LYS A 283 2.83 -14.95 -12.57
CA LYS A 283 3.37 -14.23 -11.41
C LYS A 283 2.34 -14.22 -10.28
N ILE A 284 2.79 -14.28 -9.04
CA ILE A 284 1.94 -14.11 -7.85
C ILE A 284 2.67 -13.35 -6.75
N THR A 285 2.01 -12.38 -6.12
CA THR A 285 2.61 -11.66 -4.99
C THR A 285 2.58 -12.51 -3.72
N PRO A 286 3.71 -12.64 -2.99
CA PRO A 286 3.71 -13.31 -1.69
C PRO A 286 3.07 -12.42 -0.62
N VAL A 287 2.52 -13.04 0.41
CA VAL A 287 2.06 -12.37 1.63
C VAL A 287 2.76 -13.01 2.83
N PRO A 288 3.61 -12.28 3.57
CA PRO A 288 4.02 -10.89 3.37
C PRO A 288 5.02 -10.69 2.22
N GLY A 289 5.31 -9.44 1.87
CA GLY A 289 6.40 -9.06 0.95
C GLY A 289 5.98 -8.67 -0.47
N GLY A 290 4.70 -8.79 -0.81
CA GLY A 290 4.08 -8.31 -2.04
C GLY A 290 3.67 -6.84 -1.96
N VAL A 291 2.38 -6.59 -1.75
CA VAL A 291 1.78 -5.23 -1.85
C VAL A 291 2.29 -4.26 -0.76
N GLY A 292 2.37 -4.70 0.49
CA GLY A 292 2.66 -3.83 1.64
C GLY A 292 3.90 -2.92 1.50
N PRO A 293 5.10 -3.45 1.18
CA PRO A 293 6.29 -2.61 1.00
C PRO A 293 6.14 -1.52 -0.07
N VAL A 294 5.36 -1.80 -1.13
CA VAL A 294 5.09 -0.84 -2.20
C VAL A 294 4.12 0.23 -1.71
N THR A 295 3.06 -0.15 -0.99
CA THR A 295 2.13 0.80 -0.34
C THR A 295 2.89 1.81 0.52
N THR A 296 3.78 1.36 1.40
CA THR A 296 4.60 2.26 2.22
C THR A 296 5.48 3.18 1.38
N SER A 297 6.09 2.68 0.30
CA SER A 297 6.92 3.52 -0.57
C SER A 297 6.11 4.62 -1.27
N ILE A 298 4.86 4.35 -1.61
CA ILE A 298 3.96 5.32 -2.25
C ILE A 298 3.48 6.35 -1.23
N LEU A 299 3.16 5.93 0.01
CA LEU A 299 2.81 6.85 1.09
C LEU A 299 3.90 7.91 1.31
N LEU A 300 5.16 7.48 1.34
CA LEU A 300 6.30 8.39 1.51
C LEU A 300 6.48 9.29 0.29
N ASP A 301 6.34 8.75 -0.93
CA ASP A 301 6.37 9.55 -2.16
C ASP A 301 5.27 10.62 -2.18
N ASN A 302 4.03 10.25 -1.89
CA ASN A 302 2.89 11.16 -1.81
C ASN A 302 3.11 12.24 -0.74
N THR A 303 3.72 11.90 0.40
CA THR A 303 4.07 12.90 1.43
C THR A 303 5.04 13.95 0.89
N VAL A 304 6.04 13.53 0.10
CA VAL A 304 6.99 14.45 -0.54
C VAL A 304 6.31 15.28 -1.64
N ARG A 305 5.40 14.68 -2.42
CA ARG A 305 4.63 15.39 -3.45
C ARG A 305 3.74 16.48 -2.86
N LEU A 306 3.04 16.20 -1.78
CA LEU A 306 2.21 17.16 -1.07
C LEU A 306 3.01 18.34 -0.52
N PHE A 307 4.25 18.10 -0.07
CA PHE A 307 5.16 19.17 0.30
C PHE A 307 5.61 20.02 -0.90
N ALA A 308 5.86 19.38 -2.05
CA ALA A 308 6.35 20.05 -3.25
C ALA A 308 5.28 20.91 -3.94
N GLY A 309 4.01 20.52 -3.89
CA GLY A 309 2.90 21.20 -4.57
C GLY A 309 2.81 22.71 -4.27
N PRO A 310 2.75 23.12 -2.99
CA PRO A 310 2.73 24.54 -2.61
C PRO A 310 3.97 25.35 -3.04
N LEU A 311 5.09 24.67 -3.36
CA LEU A 311 6.32 25.31 -3.83
C LEU A 311 6.30 25.55 -5.36
N GLY A 312 5.21 25.21 -6.04
CA GLY A 312 5.05 25.39 -7.50
C GLY A 312 5.93 24.46 -8.33
N LEU A 313 6.43 23.37 -7.74
CA LEU A 313 7.31 22.43 -8.41
C LEU A 313 6.50 21.46 -9.28
N ARG A 314 6.78 21.46 -10.59
CA ARG A 314 6.20 20.49 -11.51
C ARG A 314 6.84 19.12 -11.28
N LEU A 315 6.09 18.24 -10.62
CA LEU A 315 6.54 16.89 -10.25
C LEU A 315 6.96 16.05 -11.48
N GLU A 316 6.35 16.29 -12.63
CA GLU A 316 6.68 15.64 -13.91
C GLU A 316 8.11 15.95 -14.36
N GLU A 317 8.55 17.21 -14.22
CA GLU A 317 9.91 17.66 -14.55
C GLU A 317 10.96 17.07 -13.59
N LEU A 318 10.52 16.66 -12.41
CA LEU A 318 11.34 15.98 -11.41
C LEU A 318 11.31 14.45 -11.55
N GLY A 319 10.71 13.93 -12.64
CA GLY A 319 10.70 12.50 -13.01
C GLY A 319 9.71 11.65 -12.21
N ALA A 320 8.65 12.26 -11.68
CA ALA A 320 7.74 11.62 -10.75
C ALA A 320 6.62 10.81 -11.46
N CYS A 321 6.96 9.62 -11.94
CA CYS A 321 6.19 8.69 -12.80
C CYS A 321 4.91 8.02 -12.20
N LEU A 322 4.22 8.60 -11.23
CA LEU A 322 2.97 8.04 -10.67
C LEU A 322 1.70 8.70 -11.22
N CYS A 323 1.78 9.50 -12.26
CA CYS A 323 0.60 10.14 -12.85
C CYS A 323 -0.26 9.12 -13.62
N LEU A 324 -1.57 9.35 -13.64
CA LEU A 324 -2.48 8.67 -14.56
C LEU A 324 -2.24 9.18 -15.98
N LYS A 325 -2.55 8.35 -16.98
CA LYS A 325 -2.58 8.81 -18.37
C LYS A 325 -3.70 9.86 -18.51
N PRO A 326 -3.53 10.92 -19.33
CA PRO A 326 -4.57 11.91 -19.57
C PRO A 326 -5.87 11.26 -20.07
N LEU A 327 -7.03 11.75 -19.59
CA LEU A 327 -8.37 11.30 -19.97
C LEU A 327 -8.55 11.16 -21.50
N GLU A 328 -8.01 12.11 -22.24
CA GLU A 328 -8.10 12.20 -23.71
C GLU A 328 -7.51 10.98 -24.43
N THR A 329 -6.64 10.21 -23.77
CA THR A 329 -6.01 9.00 -24.32
C THR A 329 -6.94 7.77 -24.30
N ILE A 330 -8.12 7.86 -23.68
CA ILE A 330 -9.09 6.74 -23.53
C ILE A 330 -10.32 7.01 -24.40
N ASN A 331 -10.10 7.56 -25.59
CA ASN A 331 -11.19 7.92 -26.48
C ASN A 331 -11.95 6.64 -26.93
N CYS A 332 -13.19 6.49 -26.46
CA CYS A 332 -14.08 5.40 -26.87
C CYS A 332 -14.61 5.55 -28.30
N SER A 333 -14.20 6.57 -29.04
CA SER A 333 -14.69 6.87 -30.39
C SER A 333 -14.29 5.83 -31.46
N ALA A 334 -13.43 4.88 -31.11
CA ALA A 334 -12.99 3.78 -31.98
C ALA A 334 -13.46 2.38 -31.53
N ALA A 335 -14.39 2.29 -30.56
CA ALA A 335 -14.97 1.03 -30.10
C ALA A 335 -16.17 0.59 -30.94
#